data_AF-A0A957V889-F1
#
_entry.id   AF-A0A957V889-F1
#
_cell.length_a   1.000
_cell.length_b   1.000
_cell.length_c   1.000
_cell.angle_alpha   90.00
_cell.angle_beta   90.00
_cell.angle_gamma   90.00
#
_symmetry.space_group_name_H-M   'P 1'
#
loop_
_entity.id
_entity.type
_entity.pdbx_description
1 polymer ?
#
loop_
_entity_poly.entity_id
_entity_poly.type
_entity_poly.pdbx_seq_one_letter_code
_entity_poly.pdbx_strand_id
1 'polypeptide(L)' 'FMASAFSIFLLRQFFMQVPNDLWDSAQIDGAGHIRYLVRIMIPLSKAAIMTLVLFG' A
#
# COMPACT_ATOMS: atom_id res chain seq x y z
N PHE A 1 -11.09 -20.35 -1.03
CA PHE A 1 -10.71 -19.92 0.34
C PHE A 1 -9.30 -19.32 0.42
N MET A 2 -8.37 -19.63 -0.49
CA MET A 2 -6.98 -19.09 -0.50
C MET A 2 -6.85 -17.62 -0.91
N ALA A 3 -7.79 -17.08 -1.70
CA ALA A 3 -7.77 -15.69 -2.19
C ALA A 3 -8.05 -14.60 -1.13
N SER A 4 -8.23 -14.95 0.14
CA SER A 4 -8.46 -13.97 1.23
C SER A 4 -7.23 -13.81 2.12
N ALA A 5 -6.72 -14.88 2.72
CA ALA A 5 -5.59 -14.81 3.64
C ALA A 5 -4.27 -14.40 2.95
N PHE A 6 -4.00 -14.96 1.76
CA PHE A 6 -2.80 -14.61 0.98
C PHE A 6 -2.84 -13.16 0.52
N SER A 7 -4.01 -12.66 0.11
CA SER A 7 -4.23 -11.28 -0.32
C SER A 7 -3.98 -10.29 0.81
N ILE A 8 -4.51 -10.58 2.01
CA ILE A 8 -4.29 -9.76 3.20
C ILE A 8 -2.81 -9.78 3.60
N PHE A 9 -2.16 -10.95 3.53
CA PHE A 9 -0.75 -11.08 3.83
C PHE A 9 0.14 -10.30 2.84
N LEU A 10 -0.13 -10.40 1.55
CA LEU A 10 0.56 -9.64 0.50
C LEU A 10 0.36 -8.13 0.69
N LEU A 11 -0.87 -7.69 0.95
CA LEU A 11 -1.18 -6.28 1.17
C LEU A 11 -0.41 -5.74 2.38
N ARG A 12 -0.38 -6.50 3.49
CA ARG A 12 0.41 -6.17 4.68
C ARG A 12 1.90 -6.11 4.37
N GLN A 13 2.42 -7.07 3.61
CA GLN A 13 3.84 -7.10 3.25
C GLN A 13 4.22 -5.90 2.37
N PHE A 14 3.33 -5.50 1.46
CA PHE A 14 3.49 -4.30 0.65
C PHE A 14 3.51 -3.04 1.51
N PHE A 15 2.60 -2.92 2.48
CA PHE A 15 2.58 -1.77 3.38
C PHE A 15 3.84 -1.69 4.25
N MET A 16 4.37 -2.82 4.71
CA MET A 16 5.63 -2.84 5.46
C MET A 16 6.88 -2.61 4.58
N GLN A 17 6.80 -2.86 3.28
CA GLN A 17 7.87 -2.51 2.34
C GLN A 17 7.92 -1.01 2.05
N VAL A 18 6.87 -0.26 2.34
CA VAL A 18 6.87 1.20 2.15
C VAL A 18 7.79 1.83 3.20
N PRO A 19 8.87 2.51 2.80
CA PRO A 19 9.77 3.16 3.74
C PRO A 19 9.05 4.30 4.48
N ASN A 20 9.29 4.41 5.79
CA ASN A 20 8.73 5.48 6.64
C ASN A 20 9.16 6.89 6.17
N ASP A 21 10.24 6.99 5.40
CA ASP A 21 10.70 8.26 4.81
C ASP A 21 9.64 8.90 3.88
N LEU A 22 8.77 8.08 3.25
CA LEU A 22 7.63 8.58 2.47
C LEU A 22 6.60 9.27 3.35
N TRP A 23 6.40 8.77 4.57
CA TRP A 23 5.51 9.38 5.55
C TRP A 23 6.08 10.71 6.05
N ASP A 24 7.37 10.75 6.40
CA ASP A 24 8.03 11.99 6.81
C ASP A 24 8.03 13.04 5.70
N SER A 25 8.33 12.64 4.45
CA SER A 25 8.26 13.55 3.30
C SER A 25 6.84 14.08 3.08
N ALA A 26 5.83 13.24 3.24
CA ALA A 26 4.43 13.64 3.10
C ALA A 26 3.95 14.58 4.24
N GLN A 27 4.44 14.37 5.46
CA GLN A 27 4.22 15.28 6.58
C GLN A 27 4.86 16.66 6.32
N ILE A 28 6.09 16.68 5.80
CA ILE A 28 6.80 17.91 5.41
C ILE A 28 6.03 18.65 4.30
N ASP A 29 5.48 17.92 3.32
CA ASP A 29 4.61 18.46 2.26
C ASP A 29 3.21 18.91 2.76
N GLY A 30 2.91 18.75 4.05
CA GLY A 30 1.60 19.09 4.63
C GLY A 30 0.46 18.16 4.17
N ALA A 31 0.78 16.98 3.62
CA ALA A 31 -0.21 15.99 3.27
C ALA A 31 -0.74 15.30 4.54
N GLY A 32 -2.00 15.56 4.88
CA GLY A 32 -2.65 14.87 6.01
C GLY A 32 -2.76 13.35 5.81
N HIS A 33 -3.00 12.61 6.89
CA HIS A 33 -3.09 11.14 6.93
C HIS A 33 -3.95 10.54 5.80
N ILE A 34 -5.14 11.10 5.56
CA ILE A 34 -6.06 10.61 4.51
C ILE A 34 -5.46 10.86 3.11
N ARG A 35 -4.80 12.00 2.91
CA ARG A 35 -4.18 12.35 1.62
C ARG A 35 -2.99 11.45 1.33
N TYR A 36 -2.17 11.14 2.34
CA TYR A 36 -1.08 10.16 2.22
C TYR A 36 -1.63 8.78 1.87
N LEU A 37 -2.67 8.33 2.57
CA LEU A 37 -3.26 7.02 2.38
C LEU A 37 -3.80 6.86 0.95
N VAL A 38 -4.54 7.84 0.44
CA VAL A 38 -5.13 7.77 -0.91
C VAL A 38 -4.12 8.03 -2.02
N ARG A 39 -3.15 8.92 -1.80
CA ARG A 39 -2.25 9.41 -2.87
C ARG A 39 -0.92 8.66 -2.95
N ILE A 40 -0.51 8.00 -1.87
CA ILE A 40 0.74 7.25 -1.78
C ILE A 40 0.45 5.78 -1.50
N MET A 41 -0.24 5.44 -0.40
CA MET A 41 -0.49 4.04 -0.06
C MET A 41 -1.35 3.31 -1.11
N ILE A 42 -2.50 3.84 -1.53
CA ILE A 42 -3.37 3.19 -2.54
C ILE A 42 -2.63 2.89 -3.86
N PRO A 43 -1.93 3.85 -4.51
CA PRO A 43 -1.20 3.55 -5.73
C PRO A 43 -0.01 2.60 -5.52
N LEU A 44 0.62 2.59 -4.35
CA LEU A 44 1.62 1.57 -4.02
C LEU A 44 0.99 0.17 -3.88
N SER A 45 -0.18 0.07 -3.24
CA SER A 45 -0.95 -1.17 -3.14
C SER A 45 -1.51 -1.63 -4.49
N LYS A 46 -1.64 -0.73 -5.48
CA LYS A 46 -2.07 -1.09 -6.85
C LYS A 46 -1.14 -2.13 -7.48
N ALA A 47 0.15 -2.11 -7.16
CA ALA A 47 1.07 -3.16 -7.59
C ALA A 47 0.68 -4.53 -6.99
N ALA A 48 0.37 -4.59 -5.69
CA ALA A 48 -0.12 -5.80 -5.03
C ALA A 48 -1.46 -6.30 -5.61
N ILE A 49 -2.37 -5.37 -5.90
CA ILE A 49 -3.66 -5.66 -6.53
C ILE A 49 -3.45 -6.22 -7.95
N MET A 50 -2.53 -5.66 -8.73
CA MET A 50 -2.19 -6.20 -10.06
C MET A 50 -1.64 -7.62 -9.98
N THR A 51 -0.79 -7.92 -9.00
CA THR A 51 -0.29 -9.28 -8.77
C THR A 51 -1.44 -10.24 -8.43
N LEU A 52 -2.37 -9.81 -7.57
CA LEU A 52 -3.56 -10.59 -7.24
C LEU A 52 -4.49 -10.81 -8.44
N VAL A 53 -4.63 -9.82 -9.32
CA VAL A 53 -5.45 -9.93 -10.54
C VAL A 53 -4.77 -10.79 -11.60
N LEU A 54 -3.44 -10.76 -11.70
CA LEU A 54 -2.66 -11.56 -12.66
C LEU A 54 -2.54 -13.04 -12.26
N PHE A 55 -2.44 -13.33 -10.97
CA PHE A 55 -2.29 -14.69 -10.44
C PHE A 55 -3.59 -15.31 -9.90
N GLY A 56 -4.67 -14.55 -9.84
CA GLY A 56 -5.98 -14.95 -9.30
C GLY A 56 -6.92 -15.57 -10.33
#